data_AF-A0A9P7CNW1-F1
#
_entry.id   AF-A0A9P7CNW1-F1
#
_cell.length_a   1.000
_cell.length_b   1.000
_cell.length_c   1.000
_cell.angle_alpha   90.00
_cell.angle_beta   90.00
_cell.angle_gamma   90.00
#
_symmetry.space_group_name_H-M   'P 1'
#
loop_
_entity.id
_entity.type
_entity.pdbx_description
1 polymer ?
#
loop_
_entity_poly.entity_id
_entity_poly.type
_entity_poly.pdbx_seq_one_letter_code
_entity_poly.pdbx_strand_id
1 'polypeptide(L)'
;MSVAFKEYAHAIYTKDTTNTVELLSITKQTRLLFFTDLTEQVMKSIDDEVLEQHILPVIYPVLKWKRIENRDLYESAHTVAISTFLTKKPVSRELAGVYAKILIDNFPEPMNLDQFRYGFNTMVQALCEMDDALSWLTVNQLIEKINSLDQEKDIPLRSQYGTALIDLLRPLSLGPFFRSILDQVQKMVVSQETKAMQQATMKIIFDTVSGPGISDMRRTEAVGWYLDLKRQLQL
;
A
#
# COMPACT_ATOMS: atom_id res chain seq x y z
N MET A 1 23.93 -12.22 6.40
CA MET A 1 23.26 -10.96 5.98
C MET A 1 23.39 -9.83 7.00
N SER A 2 23.23 -10.07 8.31
CA SER A 2 23.36 -9.03 9.36
C SER A 2 24.57 -8.09 9.22
N VAL A 3 25.79 -8.63 9.04
CA VAL A 3 27.02 -7.81 8.94
C VAL A 3 27.01 -6.86 7.74
N ALA A 4 26.40 -7.26 6.61
CA ALA A 4 26.37 -6.46 5.40
C ALA A 4 25.52 -5.20 5.55
N PHE A 5 24.37 -5.30 6.23
CA PHE A 5 23.50 -4.15 6.48
C PHE A 5 24.01 -3.23 7.60
N LYS A 6 24.73 -3.76 8.60
CA LYS A 6 25.33 -2.97 9.69
C LYS A 6 26.26 -1.85 9.19
N GLU A 7 26.95 -2.05 8.06
CA GLU A 7 27.79 -1.01 7.44
C GLU A 7 26.98 0.24 7.04
N TYR A 8 25.69 0.08 6.76
CA TYR A 8 24.77 1.14 6.34
C TYR A 8 23.92 1.70 7.49
N ALA A 9 23.96 1.09 8.67
CA ALA A 9 23.16 1.48 9.83
C ALA A 9 23.69 2.71 10.60
N HIS A 10 24.62 3.48 10.04
CA HIS A 10 25.29 4.58 10.77
C HIS A 10 24.39 5.81 10.99
N ALA A 11 24.50 6.36 12.20
CA ALA A 11 23.89 7.55 12.82
C ALA A 11 22.74 8.24 12.07
N ILE A 12 21.57 8.19 12.70
CA ILE A 12 20.21 8.44 12.21
C ILE A 12 20.01 9.80 11.49
N TYR A 13 20.88 10.81 11.68
CA TYR A 13 20.81 12.10 10.98
C TYR A 13 22.20 12.76 10.92
N THR A 14 22.54 13.42 9.80
CA THR A 14 23.50 14.53 9.84
C THR A 14 22.81 15.75 10.48
N LYS A 15 23.57 16.77 10.90
CA LYS A 15 23.03 18.00 11.52
C LYS A 15 21.98 18.74 10.66
N ASP A 16 21.80 18.33 9.40
CA ASP A 16 20.98 18.96 8.38
C ASP A 16 19.77 18.09 7.93
N THR A 17 19.36 17.11 8.74
CA THR A 17 18.17 16.24 8.50
C THR A 17 18.22 15.36 7.24
N THR A 18 19.28 15.41 6.44
CA THR A 18 19.52 14.53 5.28
C THR A 18 19.69 13.09 5.76
N ASN A 19 19.02 12.14 5.09
CA ASN A 19 19.17 10.73 5.41
C ASN A 19 20.59 10.28 5.06
N THR A 20 21.27 9.55 5.95
CA THR A 20 22.64 9.08 5.72
C THR A 20 22.78 8.19 4.49
N VAL A 21 21.69 7.55 4.07
CA VAL A 21 21.62 6.71 2.86
C VAL A 21 21.67 7.56 1.57
N GLU A 22 21.19 8.80 1.59
CA GLU A 22 21.25 9.74 0.45
C GLU A 22 22.68 10.23 0.18
N LEU A 23 23.54 10.17 1.20
CA LEU A 23 24.96 10.56 1.14
C LEU A 23 25.89 9.40 0.72
N LEU A 24 25.34 8.23 0.40
CA LEU A 24 26.13 7.08 -0.01
C LEU A 24 26.74 7.28 -1.40
N SER A 25 28.01 6.91 -1.55
CA SER A 25 28.63 6.82 -2.87
C SER A 25 27.92 5.80 -3.75
N ILE A 26 28.02 5.95 -5.08
CA ILE A 26 27.41 5.04 -6.07
C ILE A 26 27.75 3.58 -5.76
N THR A 27 29.01 3.26 -5.46
CA THR A 27 29.44 1.90 -5.11
C THR A 27 28.71 1.35 -3.88
N LYS A 28 28.50 2.18 -2.86
CA LYS A 28 27.77 1.78 -1.65
C LYS A 28 26.29 1.55 -1.94
N GLN A 29 25.68 2.39 -2.77
CA GLN A 29 24.29 2.22 -3.21
C GLN A 29 24.10 0.94 -4.03
N THR A 30 24.98 0.65 -5.00
CA THR A 30 24.91 -0.60 -5.79
C THR A 30 25.08 -1.84 -4.93
N ARG A 31 25.99 -1.81 -3.95
CA ARG A 31 26.17 -2.93 -3.01
C ARG A 31 24.95 -3.10 -2.10
N LEU A 32 24.32 -2.00 -1.66
CA LEU A 32 23.08 -2.05 -0.89
C LEU A 32 21.95 -2.64 -1.74
N LEU A 33 21.77 -2.17 -2.98
CA LEU A 33 20.80 -2.71 -3.92
C LEU A 33 20.92 -4.23 -4.05
N PHE A 34 22.14 -4.74 -4.29
CA PHE A 34 22.37 -6.19 -4.35
C PHE A 34 21.88 -6.94 -3.10
N PHE A 35 22.14 -6.40 -1.90
CA PHE A 35 21.69 -7.05 -0.67
C PHE A 35 20.18 -6.91 -0.44
N THR A 36 19.58 -5.81 -0.86
CA THR A 36 18.13 -5.59 -0.80
C THR A 36 17.40 -6.55 -1.75
N ASP A 37 17.90 -6.71 -2.98
CA ASP A 37 17.38 -7.70 -3.94
C ASP A 37 17.54 -9.13 -3.43
N LEU A 38 18.71 -9.47 -2.87
CA LEU A 38 18.91 -10.79 -2.26
C LEU A 38 17.94 -11.03 -1.10
N THR A 39 17.71 -10.01 -0.28
CA THR A 39 16.81 -10.07 0.88
C THR A 39 15.38 -10.39 0.44
N GLU A 40 14.89 -9.75 -0.61
CA GLU A 40 13.59 -10.07 -1.22
C GLU A 40 13.49 -11.57 -1.53
N GLN A 41 14.48 -12.12 -2.25
CA GLN A 41 14.46 -13.51 -2.71
C GLN A 41 14.53 -14.54 -1.57
N VAL A 42 15.22 -14.22 -0.48
CA VAL A 42 15.43 -15.15 0.64
C VAL A 42 14.62 -14.81 1.89
N MET A 43 13.67 -13.88 1.82
CA MET A 43 12.92 -13.32 2.96
C MET A 43 12.38 -14.39 3.92
N LYS A 44 11.88 -15.52 3.40
CA LYS A 44 11.37 -16.65 4.20
C LYS A 44 12.43 -17.24 5.15
N SER A 45 13.69 -17.25 4.73
CA SER A 45 14.81 -17.85 5.46
C SER A 45 15.57 -16.84 6.33
N ILE A 46 15.16 -15.57 6.35
CA ILE A 46 15.79 -14.54 7.18
C ILE A 46 15.21 -14.64 8.59
N ASP A 47 16.08 -14.64 9.60
CA ASP A 47 15.64 -14.56 10.99
C ASP A 47 14.94 -13.23 11.28
N ASP A 48 13.86 -13.27 12.05
CA ASP A 48 13.04 -12.09 12.33
C ASP A 48 13.86 -10.99 13.02
N GLU A 49 14.77 -11.37 13.93
CA GLU A 49 15.70 -10.43 14.58
C GLU A 49 16.61 -9.70 13.57
N VAL A 50 17.11 -10.41 12.55
CA VAL A 50 17.96 -9.81 11.52
C VAL A 50 17.17 -8.84 10.65
N LEU A 51 15.93 -9.20 10.32
CA LEU A 51 15.04 -8.34 9.56
C LEU A 51 14.74 -7.04 10.33
N GLU A 52 14.33 -7.17 11.59
CA GLU A 52 13.92 -6.05 12.45
C GLU A 52 15.07 -5.13 12.83
N GLN A 53 16.21 -5.68 13.24
CA GLN A 53 17.30 -4.87 13.81
C GLN A 53 18.32 -4.40 12.78
N HIS A 54 18.38 -5.02 11.59
CA HIS A 54 19.47 -4.74 10.64
C HIS A 54 18.98 -4.36 9.25
N ILE A 55 17.92 -4.99 8.74
CA ILE A 55 17.47 -4.74 7.36
C ILE A 55 16.47 -3.58 7.31
N LEU A 56 15.38 -3.66 8.07
CA LEU A 56 14.34 -2.63 8.09
C LEU A 56 14.87 -1.23 8.44
N PRO A 57 15.75 -1.04 9.44
CA PRO A 57 16.29 0.28 9.76
C PRO A 57 17.11 0.90 8.64
N VAL A 58 17.72 0.09 7.77
CA VAL A 58 18.54 0.57 6.65
C VAL A 58 17.68 0.94 5.43
N ILE A 59 16.64 0.16 5.14
CA ILE A 59 15.74 0.46 4.01
C ILE A 59 14.74 1.57 4.37
N TYR A 60 14.43 1.78 5.65
CA TYR A 60 13.42 2.74 6.08
C TYR A 60 13.66 4.19 5.59
N PRO A 61 14.89 4.74 5.63
CA PRO A 61 15.19 6.03 5.02
C PRO A 61 14.99 6.03 3.49
N VAL A 62 15.33 4.94 2.80
CA VAL A 62 15.14 4.79 1.35
C VAL A 62 13.67 4.85 0.98
N LEU A 63 12.82 4.16 1.75
CA LEU A 63 11.36 4.17 1.57
C LEU A 63 10.76 5.58 1.70
N LYS A 64 11.45 6.53 2.36
CA LYS A 64 10.99 7.91 2.55
C LYS A 64 11.54 8.91 1.55
N TRP A 65 12.34 8.47 0.59
CA TRP A 65 12.90 9.36 -0.42
C TRP A 65 11.79 10.07 -1.19
N LYS A 66 11.82 11.41 -1.16
CA LYS A 66 10.97 12.26 -2.02
C LYS A 66 11.65 12.58 -3.33
N ARG A 67 12.98 12.72 -3.29
CA ARG A 67 13.84 12.81 -4.46
C ARG A 67 14.55 11.47 -4.62
N ILE A 68 14.25 10.76 -5.70
CA ILE A 68 14.89 9.47 -5.99
C ILE A 68 16.31 9.73 -6.48
N GLU A 69 17.30 9.38 -5.68
CA GLU A 69 18.71 9.37 -6.07
C GLU A 69 19.06 8.10 -6.87
N ASN A 70 18.49 6.96 -6.49
CA ASN A 70 18.64 5.68 -7.17
C ASN A 70 17.31 4.95 -7.25
N ARG A 71 16.78 4.83 -8.47
CA ARG A 71 15.46 4.25 -8.71
C ARG A 71 15.40 2.77 -8.37
N ASP A 72 16.41 2.00 -8.76
CA ASP A 72 16.44 0.55 -8.53
C ASP A 72 16.48 0.25 -7.03
N LEU A 73 17.28 1.01 -6.27
CA LEU A 73 17.34 0.88 -4.82
C LEU A 73 16.03 1.28 -4.13
N TYR A 74 15.37 2.33 -4.62
CA TYR A 74 14.06 2.74 -4.12
C TYR A 74 13.01 1.65 -4.35
N GLU A 75 12.91 1.12 -5.57
CA GLU A 75 11.97 0.06 -5.91
C GLU A 75 12.28 -1.23 -5.13
N SER A 76 13.55 -1.65 -5.04
CA SER A 76 14.00 -2.81 -4.28
C SER A 76 13.67 -2.70 -2.78
N ALA A 77 13.83 -1.52 -2.18
CA ALA A 77 13.45 -1.28 -0.78
C ALA A 77 11.94 -1.51 -0.56
N HIS A 78 11.09 -1.03 -1.48
CA HIS A 78 9.66 -1.29 -1.43
C HIS A 78 9.35 -2.79 -1.57
N THR A 79 10.08 -3.51 -2.43
CA THR A 79 9.87 -4.95 -2.59
C THR A 79 10.27 -5.75 -1.35
N VAL A 80 11.28 -5.33 -0.60
CA VAL A 80 11.61 -5.94 0.71
C VAL A 80 10.49 -5.72 1.72
N ALA A 81 9.90 -4.52 1.80
CA ALA A 81 8.74 -4.27 2.65
C ALA A 81 7.55 -5.14 2.25
N ILE A 82 7.24 -5.24 0.96
CA ILE A 82 6.16 -6.11 0.43
C ILE A 82 6.44 -7.58 0.73
N SER A 83 7.67 -8.05 0.55
CA SER A 83 8.09 -9.42 0.84
C SER A 83 7.95 -9.77 2.32
N THR A 84 8.17 -8.80 3.20
CA THR A 84 7.93 -8.96 4.65
C THR A 84 6.46 -9.31 4.92
N PHE A 85 5.52 -8.63 4.26
CA PHE A 85 4.08 -8.95 4.34
C PHE A 85 3.74 -10.29 3.69
N LEU A 86 4.23 -10.56 2.47
CA LEU A 86 3.95 -11.81 1.74
C LEU A 86 4.45 -13.06 2.49
N THR A 87 5.52 -12.92 3.28
CA THR A 87 6.07 -13.99 4.12
C THR A 87 5.51 -14.01 5.54
N LYS A 88 4.55 -13.12 5.85
CA LYS A 88 3.83 -13.03 7.12
C LYS A 88 4.76 -12.91 8.34
N LYS A 89 5.84 -12.15 8.19
CA LYS A 89 6.79 -11.93 9.27
C LYS A 89 6.11 -11.26 10.47
N PRO A 90 6.48 -11.57 11.73
CA PRO A 90 5.85 -10.98 12.90
C PRO A 90 5.85 -9.44 12.89
N VAL A 91 6.97 -8.84 12.45
CA VAL A 91 7.13 -7.39 12.28
C VAL A 91 6.10 -6.74 11.36
N SER A 92 5.44 -7.50 10.46
CA SER A 92 4.38 -6.96 9.59
C SER A 92 3.27 -6.27 10.38
N ARG A 93 3.00 -6.70 11.62
CA ARG A 93 1.99 -6.06 12.48
C ARG A 93 2.36 -4.62 12.84
N GLU A 94 3.61 -4.39 13.18
CA GLU A 94 4.13 -3.07 13.53
C GLU A 94 4.41 -2.21 12.29
N LEU A 95 4.89 -2.86 11.22
CA LEU A 95 5.23 -2.20 9.96
C LEU A 95 4.00 -1.69 9.22
N ALA A 96 2.86 -2.39 9.29
CA ALA A 96 1.63 -2.09 8.54
C ALA A 96 1.25 -0.61 8.59
N GLY A 97 1.09 -0.07 9.80
CA GLY A 97 0.64 1.29 10.00
C GLY A 97 1.64 2.34 9.49
N VAL A 98 2.94 2.03 9.53
CA VAL A 98 3.99 2.95 9.08
C VAL A 98 4.15 2.89 7.56
N TYR A 99 4.12 1.68 6.99
CA TYR A 99 4.25 1.49 5.54
C TYR A 99 3.04 2.03 4.78
N ALA A 100 1.83 1.90 5.33
CA ALA A 100 0.63 2.53 4.78
C ALA A 100 0.78 4.05 4.62
N LYS A 101 1.30 4.74 5.65
CA LYS A 101 1.61 6.17 5.59
C LYS A 101 2.67 6.49 4.55
N ILE A 102 3.74 5.69 4.47
CA ILE A 102 4.79 5.87 3.46
C ILE A 102 4.20 5.79 2.03
N LEU A 103 3.37 4.78 1.75
CA LEU A 103 2.72 4.64 0.44
C LEU A 103 1.84 5.84 0.12
N ILE A 104 1.03 6.30 1.08
CA ILE A 104 0.15 7.48 0.93
C ILE A 104 0.98 8.76 0.72
N ASP A 105 2.08 8.92 1.44
CA ASP A 105 2.90 10.12 1.37
C ASP A 105 3.76 10.17 0.09
N ASN A 106 4.10 9.02 -0.50
CA ASN A 106 4.93 8.93 -1.71
C ASN A 106 4.10 8.90 -3.00
N PHE A 107 2.77 8.80 -2.92
CA PHE A 107 1.88 8.89 -4.08
C PHE A 107 1.25 10.31 -4.15
N PRO A 108 1.25 10.99 -5.32
CA PRO A 108 1.55 10.49 -6.67
C PRO A 108 3.00 10.65 -7.15
N GLU A 109 3.86 11.30 -6.37
CA GLU A 109 5.29 11.39 -6.65
C GLU A 109 6.07 11.18 -5.34
N PRO A 110 7.12 10.32 -5.35
CA PRO A 110 7.75 9.73 -6.53
C PRO A 110 7.16 8.37 -6.99
N MET A 111 6.11 7.86 -6.35
CA MET A 111 5.47 6.59 -6.66
C MET A 111 4.25 6.78 -7.57
N ASN A 112 4.13 6.00 -8.64
CA ASN A 112 2.96 6.04 -9.52
C ASN A 112 1.76 5.23 -8.98
N LEU A 113 0.61 5.35 -9.65
CA LEU A 113 -0.64 4.71 -9.21
C LEU A 113 -0.55 3.18 -9.17
N ASP A 114 0.08 2.55 -10.16
CA ASP A 114 0.16 1.09 -10.23
C ASP A 114 1.04 0.53 -9.11
N GLN A 115 2.16 1.19 -8.81
CA GLN A 115 3.02 0.86 -7.68
C GLN A 115 2.27 1.03 -6.35
N PHE A 116 1.53 2.12 -6.18
CA PHE A 116 0.72 2.36 -4.99
C PHE A 116 -0.35 1.28 -4.80
N ARG A 117 -1.12 0.98 -5.85
CA ARG A 117 -2.18 -0.04 -5.83
C ARG A 117 -1.60 -1.42 -5.52
N TYR A 118 -0.49 -1.79 -6.16
CA TYR A 118 0.16 -3.06 -5.92
C TYR A 118 0.64 -3.19 -4.46
N GLY A 119 1.37 -2.20 -3.95
CA GLY A 119 1.89 -2.21 -2.59
C GLY A 119 0.79 -2.23 -1.53
N PHE A 120 -0.22 -1.36 -1.68
CA PHE A 120 -1.30 -1.24 -0.71
C PHE A 120 -2.20 -2.49 -0.70
N ASN A 121 -2.57 -3.00 -1.89
CA ASN A 121 -3.41 -4.20 -2.00
C ASN A 121 -2.68 -5.43 -1.44
N THR A 122 -1.39 -5.60 -1.77
CA THR A 122 -0.60 -6.74 -1.27
C THR A 122 -0.46 -6.72 0.25
N MET A 123 -0.19 -5.53 0.82
CA MET A 123 -0.14 -5.35 2.27
C MET A 123 -1.48 -5.70 2.93
N VAL A 124 -2.59 -5.14 2.45
CA VAL A 124 -3.93 -5.39 3.02
C VAL A 124 -4.31 -6.88 2.88
N GLN A 125 -4.03 -7.50 1.75
CA GLN A 125 -4.27 -8.93 1.54
C GLN A 125 -3.53 -9.78 2.57
N ALA A 126 -2.24 -9.53 2.77
CA ALA A 126 -1.45 -10.25 3.77
C ALA A 126 -2.00 -10.01 5.19
N LEU A 127 -2.41 -8.79 5.51
CA LEU A 127 -2.98 -8.44 6.81
C LEU A 127 -4.34 -9.11 7.06
N CYS A 128 -5.22 -9.24 6.06
CA CYS A 128 -6.48 -9.99 6.22
C CYS A 128 -6.23 -11.45 6.64
N GLU A 129 -5.12 -12.06 6.23
CA GLU A 129 -4.76 -13.42 6.62
C GLU A 129 -4.09 -13.50 8.00
N MET A 130 -3.66 -12.37 8.58
CA MET A 130 -2.90 -12.30 9.83
C MET A 130 -3.71 -11.70 10.99
N ASP A 131 -4.43 -10.61 10.74
CA ASP A 131 -5.19 -9.81 11.69
C ASP A 131 -6.18 -8.89 10.94
N ASP A 132 -7.46 -9.26 10.96
CA ASP A 132 -8.55 -8.51 10.32
C ASP A 132 -8.70 -7.09 10.88
N ALA A 133 -8.47 -6.88 12.19
CA ALA A 133 -8.63 -5.57 12.79
C ALA A 133 -7.51 -4.63 12.33
N LEU A 134 -6.29 -5.15 12.19
CA LEU A 134 -5.16 -4.39 11.67
C LEU A 134 -5.30 -4.10 10.16
N SER A 135 -5.85 -5.04 9.39
CA SER A 135 -6.14 -4.81 7.96
C SER A 135 -7.14 -3.66 7.81
N TRP A 136 -8.20 -3.65 8.62
CA TRP A 136 -9.16 -2.55 8.63
C TRP A 136 -8.58 -1.22 9.11
N LEU A 137 -7.75 -1.23 10.16
CA LEU A 137 -7.04 -0.02 10.61
C LEU A 137 -6.18 0.58 9.51
N THR A 138 -5.51 -0.27 8.73
CA THR A 138 -4.70 0.13 7.58
C THR A 138 -5.56 0.76 6.48
N VAL A 139 -6.71 0.14 6.17
CA VAL A 139 -7.69 0.67 5.20
C VAL A 139 -8.24 2.04 5.64
N ASN A 140 -8.46 2.24 6.95
CA ASN A 140 -8.94 3.52 7.47
C ASN A 140 -7.98 4.68 7.19
N GLN A 141 -6.66 4.44 7.14
CA GLN A 141 -5.70 5.50 6.77
C GLN A 141 -5.91 5.98 5.32
N LEU A 142 -6.25 5.06 4.40
CA LEU A 142 -6.59 5.42 3.02
C LEU A 142 -7.94 6.16 2.97
N ILE A 143 -8.94 5.72 3.74
CA ILE A 143 -10.24 6.40 3.82
C ILE A 143 -10.07 7.82 4.37
N GLU A 144 -9.28 8.00 5.44
CA GLU A 144 -8.95 9.32 6.00
C GLU A 144 -8.26 10.20 4.97
N LYS A 145 -7.31 9.66 4.20
CA LYS A 145 -6.66 10.39 3.11
C LYS A 145 -7.67 10.84 2.06
N ILE A 146 -8.56 9.96 1.61
CA ILE A 146 -9.62 10.28 0.63
C ILE A 146 -10.52 11.40 1.17
N ASN A 147 -10.95 11.30 2.42
CA ASN A 147 -11.82 12.28 3.06
C ASN A 147 -11.15 13.64 3.27
N SER A 148 -9.82 13.67 3.40
CA SER A 148 -9.05 14.92 3.51
C SER A 148 -8.94 15.71 2.20
N LEU A 149 -9.30 15.10 1.05
CA LEU A 149 -9.23 15.69 -0.28
C LEU A 149 -10.58 16.27 -0.67
N ASP A 150 -10.97 17.40 -0.08
CA ASP A 150 -12.29 18.02 -0.24
C ASP A 150 -12.36 19.09 -1.32
N GLN A 151 -11.22 19.58 -1.82
CA GLN A 151 -11.16 20.67 -2.79
C GLN A 151 -11.33 20.18 -4.24
N GLU A 152 -11.87 21.03 -5.11
CA GLU A 152 -12.09 20.71 -6.52
C GLU A 152 -10.78 20.35 -7.25
N LYS A 153 -9.66 20.99 -6.88
CA LYS A 153 -8.33 20.68 -7.42
C LYS A 153 -7.86 19.25 -7.09
N ASP A 154 -8.38 18.67 -6.01
CA ASP A 154 -7.97 17.35 -5.50
C ASP A 154 -8.79 16.21 -6.12
N ILE A 155 -9.83 16.52 -6.92
CA ILE A 155 -10.68 15.53 -7.59
C ILE A 155 -9.89 14.43 -8.33
N PRO A 156 -8.84 14.75 -9.12
CA PRO A 156 -8.08 13.72 -9.82
C PRO A 156 -7.39 12.76 -8.85
N LEU A 157 -6.73 13.31 -7.82
CA LEU A 157 -6.00 12.51 -6.83
C LEU A 157 -6.94 11.68 -5.96
N ARG A 158 -8.08 12.26 -5.55
CA ARG A 158 -9.13 11.55 -4.81
C ARG A 158 -9.69 10.39 -5.62
N SER A 159 -9.88 10.56 -6.93
CA SER A 159 -10.35 9.49 -7.83
C SER A 159 -9.34 8.34 -7.94
N GLN A 160 -8.04 8.66 -7.95
CA GLN A 160 -6.96 7.67 -7.97
C GLN A 160 -6.89 6.87 -6.65
N TYR A 161 -6.95 7.55 -5.50
CA TYR A 161 -7.07 6.86 -4.20
C TYR A 161 -8.36 6.04 -4.09
N GLY A 162 -9.47 6.55 -4.63
CA GLY A 162 -10.75 5.83 -4.69
C GLY A 162 -10.66 4.56 -5.53
N THR A 163 -9.90 4.56 -6.62
CA THR A 163 -9.62 3.35 -7.40
C THR A 163 -8.87 2.32 -6.57
N ALA A 164 -7.86 2.73 -5.81
CA ALA A 164 -7.15 1.84 -4.89
C ALA A 164 -8.08 1.30 -3.79
N LEU A 165 -8.97 2.13 -3.23
CA LEU A 165 -9.96 1.70 -2.23
C LEU A 165 -10.92 0.63 -2.80
N ILE A 166 -11.35 0.78 -4.06
CA ILE A 166 -12.19 -0.22 -4.75
C ILE A 166 -11.43 -1.54 -4.93
N ASP A 167 -10.14 -1.53 -5.27
CA ASP A 167 -9.35 -2.76 -5.38
C ASP A 167 -9.34 -3.58 -4.07
N LEU A 168 -9.41 -2.90 -2.91
CA LEU A 168 -9.44 -3.54 -1.58
C LEU A 168 -10.72 -4.32 -1.30
N LEU A 169 -11.76 -4.20 -2.14
CA LEU A 169 -12.94 -5.08 -2.07
C LEU A 169 -12.54 -6.55 -2.20
N ARG A 170 -11.51 -6.87 -3.02
CA ARG A 170 -11.02 -8.23 -3.21
C ARG A 170 -10.46 -8.83 -1.91
N PRO A 171 -9.37 -8.31 -1.32
CA PRO A 171 -8.80 -8.88 -0.09
C PRO A 171 -9.75 -8.82 1.10
N LEU A 172 -10.60 -7.79 1.21
CA LEU A 172 -11.54 -7.67 2.32
C LEU A 172 -12.77 -8.58 2.20
N SER A 173 -13.01 -9.20 1.05
CA SER A 173 -14.11 -10.14 0.85
C SER A 173 -13.99 -11.44 1.67
N LEU A 174 -12.80 -11.71 2.21
CA LEU A 174 -12.55 -12.85 3.11
C LEU A 174 -12.79 -12.49 4.58
N GLY A 175 -12.73 -11.20 4.92
CA GLY A 175 -12.78 -10.70 6.29
C GLY A 175 -14.17 -10.25 6.74
N PRO A 176 -14.33 -9.91 8.03
CA PRO A 176 -15.59 -9.45 8.61
C PRO A 176 -15.98 -8.03 8.16
N PHE A 177 -15.02 -7.24 7.65
CA PHE A 177 -15.22 -5.83 7.29
C PHE A 177 -15.72 -5.61 5.85
N PHE A 178 -16.13 -6.66 5.14
CA PHE A 178 -16.57 -6.53 3.74
C PHE A 178 -17.74 -5.55 3.58
N ARG A 179 -18.74 -5.60 4.47
CA ARG A 179 -19.85 -4.62 4.44
C ARG A 179 -19.38 -3.19 4.69
N SER A 180 -18.44 -3.03 5.62
CA SER A 180 -17.90 -1.71 5.96
C SER A 180 -17.18 -1.08 4.77
N ILE A 181 -16.41 -1.85 3.99
CA ILE A 181 -15.78 -1.30 2.78
C ILE A 181 -16.81 -0.99 1.68
N LEU A 182 -17.85 -1.82 1.50
CA LEU A 182 -18.94 -1.52 0.55
C LEU A 182 -19.63 -0.20 0.90
N ASP A 183 -19.92 0.03 2.17
CA ASP A 183 -20.53 1.27 2.65
C ASP A 183 -19.64 2.50 2.36
N GLN A 184 -18.32 2.36 2.54
CA GLN A 184 -17.38 3.45 2.26
C GLN A 184 -17.24 3.74 0.77
N VAL A 185 -17.16 2.70 -0.07
CA VAL A 185 -17.15 2.85 -1.53
C VAL A 185 -18.47 3.48 -2.00
N GLN A 186 -19.62 3.06 -1.45
CA GLN A 186 -20.92 3.64 -1.79
C GLN A 186 -20.98 5.13 -1.43
N LYS A 187 -20.57 5.52 -0.21
CA LYS A 187 -20.50 6.92 0.20
C LYS A 187 -19.65 7.74 -0.77
N MET A 188 -18.47 7.25 -1.12
CA MET A 188 -17.56 7.89 -2.05
C MET A 188 -18.18 8.08 -3.44
N VAL A 189 -18.87 7.08 -3.99
CA VAL A 189 -19.49 7.16 -5.32
C VAL A 189 -20.66 8.15 -5.33
N VAL A 190 -21.53 8.07 -4.31
CA VAL A 190 -22.69 8.96 -4.19
C VAL A 190 -22.27 10.42 -4.04
N SER A 191 -21.14 10.69 -3.37
CA SER A 191 -20.61 12.05 -3.19
C SER A 191 -19.87 12.62 -4.39
N GLN A 192 -19.73 11.90 -5.51
CA GLN A 192 -19.05 12.41 -6.70
C GLN A 192 -19.82 13.55 -7.37
N GLU A 193 -19.08 14.52 -7.90
CA GLU A 193 -19.61 15.78 -8.44
C GLU A 193 -20.44 15.60 -9.70
N THR A 194 -20.12 14.59 -10.52
CA THR A 194 -20.75 14.42 -11.84
C THR A 194 -21.21 12.98 -12.10
N LYS A 195 -22.28 12.84 -12.87
CA LYS A 195 -22.77 11.53 -13.34
C LYS A 195 -21.73 10.78 -14.18
N ALA A 196 -20.89 11.50 -14.94
CA ALA A 196 -19.84 10.88 -15.74
C ALA A 196 -18.77 10.22 -14.85
N MET A 197 -18.39 10.87 -13.74
CA MET A 197 -17.49 10.27 -12.74
C MET A 197 -18.13 9.05 -12.09
N GLN A 198 -19.42 9.13 -11.75
CA GLN A 198 -20.17 8.00 -11.19
C GLN A 198 -20.18 6.82 -12.15
N GLN A 199 -20.45 7.05 -13.44
CA GLN A 199 -20.42 6.00 -14.47
C GLN A 199 -19.03 5.37 -14.62
N ALA A 200 -17.96 6.18 -14.68
CA ALA A 200 -16.59 5.70 -14.76
C ALA A 200 -16.22 4.85 -13.54
N THR A 201 -16.59 5.31 -12.34
CA THR A 201 -16.32 4.60 -11.08
C THR A 201 -17.12 3.30 -10.99
N MET A 202 -18.39 3.34 -11.40
CA MET A 202 -19.24 2.14 -11.46
C MET A 202 -18.69 1.09 -12.42
N LYS A 203 -18.03 1.49 -13.51
CA LYS A 203 -17.32 0.55 -14.39
C LYS A 203 -16.16 -0.14 -13.67
N ILE A 204 -15.34 0.60 -12.93
CA ILE A 204 -14.22 0.05 -12.13
C ILE A 204 -14.76 -0.91 -11.04
N ILE A 205 -15.86 -0.54 -10.39
CA ILE A 205 -16.52 -1.38 -9.39
C ILE A 205 -17.00 -2.67 -10.06
N PHE A 206 -17.68 -2.57 -11.21
CA PHE A 206 -18.15 -3.73 -11.96
C PHE A 206 -17.01 -4.69 -12.30
N ASP A 207 -15.92 -4.18 -12.87
CA ASP A 207 -14.73 -4.98 -13.22
C ASP A 207 -14.12 -5.65 -11.98
N THR A 208 -14.19 -5.00 -10.81
CA THR A 208 -13.72 -5.55 -9.54
C THR A 208 -14.64 -6.63 -8.96
N VAL A 209 -15.95 -6.40 -8.92
CA VAL A 209 -16.92 -7.34 -8.30
C VAL A 209 -17.25 -8.54 -9.20
N SER A 210 -17.21 -8.36 -10.52
CA SER A 210 -17.43 -9.43 -11.50
C SER A 210 -16.16 -10.24 -11.79
N GLY A 211 -14.99 -9.63 -11.57
CA GLY A 211 -13.69 -10.24 -11.78
C GLY A 211 -13.30 -11.29 -10.72
N PRO A 212 -12.10 -11.86 -10.85
CA PRO A 212 -11.54 -12.76 -9.85
C PRO A 212 -11.13 -11.99 -8.58
N GLY A 213 -11.07 -12.70 -7.45
CA GLY A 213 -10.53 -12.19 -6.18
C GLY A 213 -11.58 -11.82 -5.12
N ILE A 214 -12.85 -11.67 -5.49
CA ILE A 214 -13.95 -11.68 -4.52
C ILE A 214 -14.24 -13.13 -4.12
N SER A 215 -14.34 -13.39 -2.82
CA SER A 215 -14.68 -14.71 -2.30
C SER A 215 -16.04 -15.18 -2.81
N ASP A 216 -16.19 -16.46 -3.14
CA ASP A 216 -17.45 -16.98 -3.69
C ASP A 216 -18.62 -16.82 -2.70
N MET A 217 -18.32 -16.83 -1.40
CA MET A 217 -19.29 -16.56 -0.33
C MET A 217 -19.85 -15.13 -0.38
N ARG A 218 -19.06 -14.15 -0.85
CA ARG A 218 -19.44 -12.73 -0.91
C ARG A 218 -19.79 -12.27 -2.31
N ARG A 219 -19.60 -13.09 -3.34
CA ARG A 219 -19.88 -12.74 -4.73
C ARG A 219 -21.33 -12.32 -4.94
N THR A 220 -22.29 -13.07 -4.40
CA THR A 220 -23.73 -12.73 -4.49
C THR A 220 -24.05 -11.42 -3.78
N GLU A 221 -23.47 -11.18 -2.60
CA GLU A 221 -23.64 -9.94 -1.84
C GLU A 221 -23.05 -8.74 -2.60
N ALA A 222 -21.83 -8.87 -3.15
CA ALA A 222 -21.16 -7.83 -3.91
C ALA A 222 -21.92 -7.45 -5.18
N VAL A 223 -22.39 -8.44 -5.94
CA VAL A 223 -23.17 -8.20 -7.17
C VAL A 223 -24.54 -7.60 -6.84
N GLY A 224 -25.22 -8.09 -5.80
CA GLY A 224 -26.48 -7.52 -5.33
C GLY A 224 -26.33 -6.04 -4.94
N TRP A 225 -25.32 -5.75 -4.10
CA TRP A 225 -24.98 -4.38 -3.71
C TRP A 225 -24.68 -3.47 -4.91
N TYR A 226 -23.92 -3.95 -5.89
CA TYR A 226 -23.62 -3.18 -7.11
C TYR A 226 -24.89 -2.83 -7.89
N LEU A 227 -25.82 -3.78 -8.04
CA LEU A 227 -27.09 -3.55 -8.75
C LEU A 227 -27.97 -2.54 -8.02
N ASP A 228 -28.04 -2.61 -6.70
CA ASP A 228 -28.77 -1.66 -5.87
C ASP A 228 -28.17 -0.26 -5.98
N LEU A 229 -26.84 -0.14 -5.91
CA LEU A 229 -26.13 1.13 -6.09
C LEU A 229 -26.37 1.73 -7.49
N LYS A 230 -26.30 0.90 -8.53
CA LYS A 230 -26.59 1.32 -9.91
C LYS A 230 -28.01 1.88 -10.02
N ARG A 231 -28.99 1.20 -9.43
CA ARG A 231 -30.39 1.63 -9.39
C ARG A 231 -30.56 2.96 -8.64
N GLN A 232 -29.88 3.12 -7.50
CA GLN A 232 -29.90 4.35 -6.71
C GLN A 232 -29.38 5.55 -7.50
N LEU A 233 -28.31 5.36 -8.29
CA LEU A 233 -27.69 6.42 -9.10
C LEU A 233 -28.43 6.71 -10.41
N GLN A 234 -29.47 5.93 -10.75
CA GLN A 234 -30.19 6.01 -12.02
C GLN A 234 -29.26 5.87 -13.25
N LEU A 235 -28.33 4.90 -13.17
CA LEU A 235 -27.34 4.58 -14.21
C LEU A 235 -27.62 3.23 -14.89
#